data_AF-A0A7V9ADX0-F1
#
_entry.id   AF-A0A7V9ADX0-F1
#
_cell.length_a   1.000
_cell.length_b   1.000
_cell.length_c   1.000
_cell.angle_alpha   90.00
_cell.angle_beta   90.00
_cell.angle_gamma   90.00
#
_symmetry.space_group_name_H-M   'P 1'
#
loop_
_entity.id
_entity.type
_entity.pdbx_description
1 polymer ?
#
loop_
_entity_poly.entity_id
_entity_poly.type
_entity_poly.pdbx_seq_one_letter_code
_entity_poly.pdbx_strand_id
1 'polypeptide(L)'
;MDRRPPRLRPSGPSSEPADPRPGSSARHDAGAASVEHAGLVLLVALALLAAISSFAAGGGDRSARELGTALTQKIRCAARLSDTCWRDPLTDAYGRSVAGLVRSLAPPPVTVSSGSGPLLPVDFRRCRSVSCSLPGPRSPALTASNRRTSAFVHVIDERGSSGDVTLTYWLYRPTLGWESVVRRATSEQVEAAAATPLLDSDVPVLVPLETLPGRNHFRFAEGEEPPWRWEVVG
;
A
#
# COMPACT_ATOMS: atom_id res chain seq x y z
N MET A 1 19.96 -56.99 -12.05
CA MET A 1 18.90 -56.27 -11.30
C MET A 1 18.13 -55.42 -12.32
N ASP A 2 17.38 -56.00 -13.25
CA ASP A 2 16.12 -56.74 -13.12
C ASP A 2 14.94 -55.81 -12.74
N ARG A 3 14.38 -55.12 -13.74
CA ARG A 3 13.03 -55.28 -14.33
C ARG A 3 11.86 -55.21 -13.32
N ARG A 4 11.05 -54.16 -13.42
CA ARG A 4 9.67 -54.19 -13.98
C ARG A 4 8.89 -52.90 -13.69
N PRO A 5 8.18 -52.33 -14.68
CA PRO A 5 7.08 -51.38 -14.47
C PRO A 5 5.72 -52.12 -14.45
N PRO A 6 4.69 -51.55 -13.81
CA PRO A 6 3.31 -51.79 -14.28
C PRO A 6 2.44 -50.52 -14.16
N ARG A 7 1.31 -50.32 -14.85
CA ARG A 7 0.62 -50.98 -15.96
C ARG A 7 -0.45 -49.97 -16.41
N LEU A 8 -0.55 -49.75 -17.72
CA LEU A 8 -1.75 -49.19 -18.34
C LEU A 8 -2.93 -50.14 -18.10
N ARG A 9 -4.12 -49.60 -17.80
CA ARG A 9 -5.38 -50.35 -17.89
C ARG A 9 -6.27 -49.78 -19.00
N PRO A 10 -6.96 -50.64 -19.76
CA PRO A 10 -7.57 -50.30 -21.03
C PRO A 10 -9.04 -49.88 -20.90
N SER A 11 -9.48 -49.20 -21.96
CA SER A 11 -10.84 -48.90 -22.35
C SER A 11 -11.72 -50.14 -22.48
N GLY A 12 -13.00 -50.01 -22.11
CA GLY A 12 -14.05 -50.95 -22.47
C GLY A 12 -15.42 -50.27 -22.38
N PRO A 13 -16.27 -50.33 -23.44
CA PRO A 13 -17.60 -49.74 -23.46
C PRO A 13 -18.62 -50.71 -22.85
N SER A 14 -19.63 -50.17 -22.18
CA SER A 14 -20.82 -50.94 -21.78
C SER A 14 -22.06 -50.22 -22.30
N SER A 15 -22.63 -50.83 -23.32
CA SER A 15 -23.94 -50.55 -23.90
C SER A 15 -25.06 -51.15 -23.04
N GLU A 16 -26.24 -50.54 -23.15
CA GLU A 16 -27.59 -51.04 -22.83
C GLU A 16 -28.07 -51.07 -21.37
N PRO A 17 -29.40 -51.02 -21.11
CA PRO A 17 -30.54 -50.63 -21.97
C PRO A 17 -31.40 -49.50 -21.37
N ALA A 18 -32.27 -48.95 -22.22
CA ALA A 18 -33.34 -48.03 -21.86
C ALA A 18 -34.41 -48.69 -20.99
N ASP A 19 -34.81 -48.03 -19.91
CA ASP A 19 -36.09 -48.28 -19.23
C ASP A 19 -36.86 -46.95 -19.12
N PRO A 20 -38.03 -46.81 -19.77
CA PRO A 20 -38.88 -45.64 -19.66
C PRO A 20 -39.97 -45.92 -18.61
N ARG A 21 -40.04 -45.10 -17.54
CA ARG A 21 -41.25 -44.93 -16.73
C ARG A 21 -41.12 -43.74 -15.75
N PRO A 22 -42.24 -43.18 -15.26
CA PRO A 22 -42.59 -41.80 -15.57
C PRO A 22 -42.60 -40.92 -14.32
N GLY A 23 -42.53 -39.60 -14.56
CA GLY A 23 -43.11 -38.62 -13.65
C GLY A 23 -42.16 -38.07 -12.58
N SER A 24 -41.15 -37.30 -12.98
CA SER A 24 -40.86 -36.09 -12.21
C SER A 24 -41.89 -35.03 -12.62
N SER A 25 -42.94 -34.89 -11.82
CA SER A 25 -43.59 -33.59 -11.74
C SER A 25 -42.48 -32.59 -11.48
N ALA A 26 -42.25 -31.68 -12.42
CA ALA A 26 -41.60 -30.43 -12.14
C ALA A 26 -42.46 -29.75 -11.06
N ARG A 27 -42.18 -30.05 -9.80
CA ARG A 27 -42.42 -29.10 -8.72
C ARG A 27 -41.57 -27.92 -9.11
N HIS A 28 -42.20 -26.96 -9.78
CA HIS A 28 -41.82 -25.58 -9.61
C HIS A 28 -41.91 -25.34 -8.11
N ASP A 29 -40.79 -25.52 -7.42
CA ASP A 29 -40.53 -24.78 -6.21
C ASP A 29 -40.53 -23.32 -6.67
N ALA A 30 -41.73 -22.74 -6.73
CA ALA A 30 -41.92 -21.32 -6.72
C ALA A 30 -41.32 -20.91 -5.38
N GLY A 31 -40.03 -20.57 -5.42
CA GLY A 31 -39.31 -20.03 -4.29
C GLY A 31 -40.12 -18.84 -3.83
N ALA A 32 -40.87 -19.03 -2.74
CA ALA A 32 -41.52 -17.98 -2.02
C ALA A 32 -40.38 -17.16 -1.38
N ALA A 33 -39.70 -16.36 -2.20
CA ALA A 33 -39.00 -15.20 -1.71
C ALA A 33 -40.09 -14.41 -0.99
N SER A 34 -40.10 -14.50 0.35
CA SER A 34 -41.13 -13.82 1.14
C SER A 34 -41.13 -12.35 0.70
N VAL A 35 -42.31 -11.73 0.67
CA VAL A 35 -42.45 -10.29 0.35
C VAL A 35 -41.47 -9.42 1.15
N GLU A 36 -41.02 -9.91 2.30
CA GLU A 36 -39.96 -9.32 3.12
C GLU A 36 -38.58 -9.31 2.44
N HIS A 37 -38.19 -10.38 1.73
CA HIS A 37 -36.95 -10.42 0.95
C HIS A 37 -37.01 -9.49 -0.26
N ALA A 38 -38.14 -9.47 -0.97
CA ALA A 38 -38.31 -8.54 -2.09
C ALA A 38 -38.28 -7.09 -1.61
N GLY A 39 -38.93 -6.80 -0.47
CA GLY A 39 -38.89 -5.49 0.18
C GLY A 39 -37.49 -5.10 0.65
N LEU A 40 -36.74 -6.02 1.26
CA LEU A 40 -35.36 -5.77 1.68
C LEU A 40 -34.44 -5.49 0.48
N VAL A 41 -34.54 -6.30 -0.58
CA VAL A 41 -33.75 -6.10 -1.81
C VAL A 41 -34.08 -4.76 -2.44
N LEU A 42 -35.36 -4.38 -2.51
CA LEU A 42 -35.78 -3.07 -3.03
C LEU A 42 -35.25 -1.92 -2.16
N LEU A 43 -35.31 -2.05 -0.84
CA LEU A 43 -34.81 -1.04 0.09
C LEU A 43 -33.29 -0.86 -0.03
N VAL A 44 -32.53 -1.95 -0.14
CA VAL A 44 -31.09 -1.92 -0.39
C VAL A 44 -30.79 -1.27 -1.74
N ALA A 45 -31.52 -1.62 -2.80
CA ALA A 45 -31.35 -1.02 -4.12
C ALA A 45 -31.61 0.49 -4.10
N LEU A 46 -32.68 0.94 -3.43
CA LEU A 46 -32.99 2.37 -3.27
C LEU A 46 -31.92 3.11 -2.46
N ALA A 47 -31.42 2.50 -1.38
CA ALA A 47 -30.34 3.08 -0.58
C ALA A 47 -29.04 3.24 -1.40
N LEU A 48 -28.70 2.24 -2.22
CA LEU A 48 -27.55 2.30 -3.12
C LEU A 48 -27.72 3.40 -4.18
N LEU A 49 -28.90 3.50 -4.80
CA LEU A 49 -29.19 4.56 -5.78
C LEU A 49 -29.13 5.95 -5.16
N ALA A 50 -29.69 6.13 -3.95
CA ALA A 50 -29.60 7.38 -3.20
C ALA A 50 -28.13 7.74 -2.92
N ALA A 51 -27.33 6.78 -2.45
CA ALA A 51 -25.91 6.98 -2.23
C ALA A 51 -25.19 7.40 -3.52
N ILE A 52 -25.36 6.66 -4.62
CA ILE A 52 -24.74 6.98 -5.93
C ILE A 52 -25.14 8.38 -6.41
N SER A 53 -26.41 8.74 -6.31
CA SER A 53 -26.91 10.07 -6.73
C SER A 53 -26.30 11.21 -5.91
N SER A 54 -26.11 11.01 -4.61
CA SER A 54 -25.48 11.99 -3.72
C SER A 54 -23.99 12.21 -4.06
N PHE A 55 -23.28 11.15 -4.46
CA PHE A 55 -21.90 11.25 -4.94
C PHE A 55 -21.77 11.96 -6.29
N ALA A 56 -22.78 11.86 -7.16
CA ALA A 56 -22.78 12.52 -8.45
C ALA A 56 -23.09 14.03 -8.34
N ALA A 57 -23.89 14.44 -7.34
CA ALA A 57 -24.28 15.83 -7.11
C ALA A 57 -23.25 16.62 -6.27
N GLY A 58 -22.50 15.96 -5.39
CA GLY A 58 -21.45 16.57 -4.58
C GLY A 58 -20.08 16.47 -5.25
N GLY A 59 -19.51 17.59 -5.69
CA GLY A 59 -18.13 17.66 -6.18
C GLY A 59 -17.17 16.94 -5.23
N GLY A 60 -16.55 15.87 -5.72
CA GLY A 60 -15.93 14.81 -4.91
C GLY A 60 -15.08 15.30 -3.75
N ASP A 61 -15.62 15.12 -2.54
CA ASP A 61 -14.94 15.41 -1.30
C ASP A 61 -13.76 14.43 -1.11
N ARG A 62 -12.60 15.00 -0.81
CA ARG A 62 -11.36 14.27 -0.48
C ARG A 62 -11.61 13.19 0.59
N SER A 63 -12.51 13.47 1.53
CA SER A 63 -12.95 12.56 2.59
C SER A 63 -13.57 11.25 2.08
N ALA A 64 -14.38 11.30 1.01
CA ALA A 64 -15.02 10.10 0.47
C ALA A 64 -14.00 9.16 -0.20
N ARG A 65 -13.00 9.74 -0.88
CA ARG A 65 -11.90 8.97 -1.49
C ARG A 65 -10.99 8.38 -0.43
N GLU A 66 -10.63 9.15 0.60
CA GLU A 66 -9.84 8.67 1.73
C GLU A 66 -10.55 7.53 2.47
N LEU A 67 -11.85 7.68 2.73
CA LEU A 67 -12.70 6.63 3.32
C LEU A 67 -12.75 5.38 2.42
N GLY A 68 -12.96 5.54 1.11
CA GLY A 68 -12.98 4.43 0.17
C GLY A 68 -11.65 3.69 0.09
N THR A 69 -10.52 4.41 0.13
CA THR A 69 -9.19 3.79 0.18
C THR A 69 -8.95 3.07 1.50
N ALA A 70 -9.35 3.66 2.62
CA ALA A 70 -9.23 3.03 3.94
C ALA A 70 -10.09 1.77 4.04
N LEU A 71 -11.33 1.80 3.53
CA LEU A 71 -12.24 0.66 3.53
C LEU A 71 -11.72 -0.47 2.64
N THR A 72 -11.23 -0.14 1.44
CA THR A 72 -10.66 -1.12 0.51
C THR A 72 -9.40 -1.76 1.09
N GLN A 73 -8.56 -0.98 1.78
CA GLN A 73 -7.39 -1.48 2.50
C GLN A 73 -7.80 -2.42 3.63
N LYS A 74 -8.77 -2.04 4.47
CA LYS A 74 -9.33 -2.90 5.52
C LYS A 74 -9.89 -4.21 4.97
N ILE A 75 -10.66 -4.18 3.88
CA ILE A 75 -11.25 -5.38 3.27
C ILE A 75 -10.17 -6.31 2.70
N ARG A 76 -9.18 -5.78 1.97
CA ARG A 76 -8.05 -6.59 1.45
C ARG A 76 -7.24 -7.24 2.56
N CYS A 77 -7.25 -6.64 3.73
CA CYS A 77 -6.48 -7.08 4.87
C CYS A 77 -7.19 -8.07 5.76
N ALA A 78 -8.50 -7.89 5.95
CA ALA A 78 -9.35 -8.90 6.56
C ALA A 78 -9.26 -10.24 5.79
N ALA A 79 -9.15 -10.18 4.45
CA ALA A 79 -9.01 -11.37 3.61
C ALA A 79 -7.63 -12.07 3.71
N ARG A 80 -6.60 -11.43 4.30
CA ARG A 80 -5.23 -11.98 4.33
C ARG A 80 -4.81 -12.63 5.64
N LEU A 81 -5.65 -12.65 6.69
CA LEU A 81 -5.47 -13.39 7.96
C LEU A 81 -4.12 -13.23 8.70
N SER A 82 -3.18 -12.43 8.21
CA SER A 82 -1.87 -12.18 8.84
C SER A 82 -1.90 -10.90 9.66
N ASP A 83 -1.38 -10.96 10.89
CA ASP A 83 -1.37 -9.88 11.91
C ASP A 83 -0.69 -8.56 11.47
N THR A 84 -0.04 -8.55 10.31
CA THR A 84 0.75 -7.43 9.79
C THR A 84 -0.06 -6.32 9.15
N CYS A 85 -1.28 -6.57 8.62
CA CYS A 85 -1.92 -5.50 7.85
C CYS A 85 -2.40 -4.30 8.71
N TRP A 86 -2.58 -4.49 10.01
CA TRP A 86 -2.97 -3.39 10.90
C TRP A 86 -1.80 -2.55 11.41
N ARG A 87 -0.56 -2.92 11.08
CA ARG A 87 0.62 -2.17 11.51
C ARG A 87 1.06 -1.23 10.39
N ASP A 88 1.40 -0.02 10.82
CA ASP A 88 2.03 0.94 9.93
C ASP A 88 3.37 0.36 9.42
N PRO A 89 3.76 0.64 8.16
CA PRO A 89 4.97 0.07 7.56
C PRO A 89 6.27 0.37 8.33
N LEU A 90 6.36 1.51 9.02
CA LEU A 90 7.53 1.85 9.83
C LEU A 90 7.61 0.98 11.07
N THR A 91 6.47 0.70 11.71
CA THR A 91 6.38 -0.18 12.88
C THR A 91 6.77 -1.61 12.52
N ASP A 92 6.34 -2.08 11.35
CA ASP A 92 6.75 -3.39 10.84
C ASP A 92 8.25 -3.46 10.52
N ALA A 93 8.84 -2.36 10.02
CA ALA A 93 10.24 -2.32 9.65
C ALA A 93 11.19 -2.14 10.85
N TYR A 94 10.84 -1.30 11.82
CA TYR A 94 11.77 -0.83 12.86
C TYR A 94 11.27 -1.03 14.29
N GLY A 95 10.04 -1.51 14.47
CA GLY A 95 9.38 -1.52 15.78
C GLY A 95 8.80 -0.15 16.17
N ARG A 96 7.94 -0.14 17.18
CA ARG A 96 7.08 1.01 17.49
C ARG A 96 7.83 2.27 17.93
N SER A 97 8.85 2.12 18.77
CA SER A 97 9.59 3.25 19.33
C SER A 97 10.43 3.96 18.27
N VAL A 98 11.20 3.21 17.50
CA VAL A 98 11.99 3.73 16.37
C VAL A 98 11.09 4.29 15.27
N ALA A 99 9.95 3.67 14.96
CA ALA A 99 8.98 4.22 14.02
C ALA A 99 8.45 5.60 14.47
N GLY A 100 8.17 5.75 15.78
CA GLY A 100 7.80 7.02 16.38
C GLY A 100 8.89 8.09 16.22
N LEU A 101 10.15 7.72 16.44
CA LEU A 101 11.30 8.60 16.21
C LEU A 101 11.45 9.01 14.74
N VAL A 102 11.30 8.05 13.81
CA VAL A 102 11.34 8.30 12.36
C VAL A 102 10.26 9.30 11.95
N ARG A 103 9.08 9.26 12.56
CA ARG A 103 8.04 10.26 12.30
C ARG A 103 8.38 11.61 12.94
N SER A 104 8.82 11.64 14.20
CA SER A 104 9.07 12.89 14.91
C SER A 104 10.23 13.70 14.33
N LEU A 105 11.21 13.02 13.72
CA LEU A 105 12.39 13.64 13.10
C LEU A 105 12.29 13.81 11.57
N ALA A 106 11.13 13.52 10.98
CA ALA A 106 10.93 13.61 9.53
C ALA A 106 11.14 15.04 9.02
N PRO A 107 11.95 15.25 7.95
CA PRO A 107 12.13 16.58 7.38
C PRO A 107 10.84 17.08 6.70
N PRO A 108 10.52 18.37 6.81
CA PRO A 108 9.38 18.93 6.08
C PRO A 108 9.62 18.85 4.57
N PRO A 109 8.57 18.66 3.76
CA PRO A 109 8.70 18.65 2.31
C PRO A 109 9.03 20.06 1.79
N VAL A 110 10.28 20.26 1.39
CA VAL A 110 10.74 21.51 0.77
C VAL A 110 10.87 21.36 -0.74
N THR A 111 10.66 22.44 -1.50
CA THR A 111 10.94 22.48 -2.93
C THR A 111 12.40 22.82 -3.19
N VAL A 112 12.97 22.21 -4.23
CA VAL A 112 14.32 22.57 -4.73
C VAL A 112 14.18 22.99 -6.19
N SER A 113 14.80 24.12 -6.55
CA SER A 113 14.78 24.63 -7.92
C SER A 113 15.59 23.72 -8.85
N SER A 114 15.00 23.38 -9.99
CA SER A 114 15.68 22.78 -11.13
C SER A 114 15.56 23.71 -12.35
N GLY A 115 16.25 23.37 -13.44
CA GLY A 115 16.08 24.09 -14.72
C GLY A 115 14.65 24.02 -15.28
N SER A 116 13.81 23.09 -14.79
CA SER A 116 12.40 22.95 -15.18
C SER A 116 11.40 23.47 -14.13
N GLY A 117 11.89 24.11 -13.06
CA GLY A 117 11.07 24.69 -11.99
C GLY A 117 11.30 24.03 -10.62
N PRO A 118 10.55 24.44 -9.59
CA PRO A 118 10.65 23.86 -8.26
C PRO A 118 10.10 22.42 -8.26
N LEU A 119 10.85 21.49 -7.69
CA LEU A 119 10.47 20.08 -7.56
C LEU A 119 10.23 19.73 -6.10
N LEU A 120 9.23 18.90 -5.80
CA LEU A 120 8.98 18.29 -4.47
C LEU A 120 9.55 16.85 -4.41
N PRO A 121 9.88 16.33 -3.21
CA PRO A 121 10.37 14.97 -3.10
C PRO A 121 9.20 13.99 -3.25
N VAL A 122 9.39 12.95 -4.07
CA VAL A 122 8.32 12.03 -4.49
C VAL A 122 8.75 10.57 -4.45
N ASP A 123 7.77 9.67 -4.45
CA ASP A 123 8.02 8.24 -4.48
C ASP A 123 8.45 7.88 -5.90
N PHE A 124 9.73 7.55 -6.08
CA PHE A 124 10.29 7.22 -7.40
C PHE A 124 9.58 6.04 -8.07
N ARG A 125 8.87 5.18 -7.33
CA ARG A 125 8.13 4.05 -7.89
C ARG A 125 6.85 4.52 -8.60
N ARG A 126 6.37 5.71 -8.25
CA ARG A 126 5.12 6.29 -8.74
C ARG A 126 5.33 7.54 -9.59
N CYS A 127 6.45 8.24 -9.42
CA CYS A 127 6.75 9.50 -10.10
C CYS A 127 8.24 9.60 -10.42
N ARG A 128 8.58 9.64 -11.72
CA ARG A 128 9.94 9.79 -12.25
C ARG A 128 10.06 10.87 -13.32
N SER A 129 9.05 11.72 -13.43
CA SER A 129 9.04 12.85 -14.36
C SER A 129 8.89 14.15 -13.61
N VAL A 130 9.46 15.22 -14.15
CA VAL A 130 9.33 16.59 -13.62
C VAL A 130 7.86 16.94 -13.34
N SER A 131 6.99 16.69 -14.31
CA SER A 131 5.57 17.06 -14.27
C SER A 131 4.79 16.53 -13.05
N CYS A 132 5.15 15.35 -12.53
CA CYS A 132 4.47 14.78 -11.37
C CYS A 132 5.06 15.21 -10.02
N SER A 133 6.22 15.87 -10.04
CA SER A 133 6.95 16.38 -8.87
C SER A 133 6.76 17.89 -8.66
N LEU A 134 6.22 18.63 -9.65
CA LEU A 134 5.88 20.05 -9.50
C LEU A 134 4.93 20.27 -8.30
N PRO A 135 5.13 21.34 -7.50
CA PRO A 135 4.29 21.62 -6.34
C PRO A 135 2.84 21.90 -6.73
N GLY A 136 1.90 21.40 -5.91
CA GLY A 136 0.49 21.72 -6.06
C GLY A 136 0.16 23.11 -5.52
N PRO A 137 -0.93 23.75 -5.99
CA PRO A 137 -1.24 25.15 -5.67
C PRO A 137 -1.69 25.41 -4.22
N ARG A 138 -1.95 24.36 -3.43
CA ARG A 138 -2.65 24.48 -2.13
C ARG A 138 -1.88 23.93 -0.93
N SER A 139 -0.81 23.16 -1.13
CA SER A 139 -0.08 22.54 -0.02
C SER A 139 1.27 21.97 -0.46
N PRO A 140 2.34 22.09 0.35
CA PRO A 140 3.60 21.39 0.11
C PRO A 140 3.49 19.87 0.34
N ALA A 141 2.36 19.37 0.85
CA ALA A 141 2.10 17.95 1.01
C ALA A 141 1.76 17.22 -0.30
N LEU A 142 1.30 17.97 -1.31
CA LEU A 142 0.79 17.42 -2.55
C LEU A 142 1.44 18.09 -3.76
N THR A 143 1.80 17.28 -4.76
CA THR A 143 2.22 17.76 -6.07
C THR A 143 1.03 18.21 -6.91
N ALA A 144 1.28 18.94 -8.00
CA ALA A 144 0.27 19.35 -8.97
C ALA A 144 -0.48 18.14 -9.57
N SER A 145 0.19 16.98 -9.64
CA SER A 145 -0.39 15.70 -10.07
C SER A 145 -1.08 14.94 -8.93
N ASN A 146 -1.41 15.60 -7.82
CA ASN A 146 -2.06 15.04 -6.64
C ASN A 146 -1.32 13.81 -6.06
N ARG A 147 0.01 13.82 -6.11
CA ARG A 147 0.86 12.84 -5.43
C ARG A 147 1.28 13.39 -4.08
N ARG A 148 1.39 12.52 -3.08
CA ARG A 148 1.93 12.91 -1.78
C ARG A 148 3.45 13.02 -1.85
N THR A 149 4.00 13.99 -1.14
CA THR A 149 5.44 14.04 -0.93
C THR A 149 5.89 12.87 -0.09
N SER A 150 7.11 12.39 -0.33
CA SER A 150 7.63 11.22 0.36
C SER A 150 9.12 11.33 0.66
N ALA A 151 9.54 10.66 1.72
CA ALA A 151 10.93 10.41 2.03
C ALA A 151 11.13 8.90 2.23
N PHE A 152 12.21 8.37 1.68
CA PHE A 152 12.64 7.00 1.96
C PHE A 152 13.54 7.03 3.19
N VAL A 153 13.38 6.09 4.11
CA VAL A 153 14.12 6.10 5.38
C VAL A 153 15.01 4.87 5.43
N HIS A 154 16.25 5.08 5.85
CA HIS A 154 17.17 4.05 6.27
C HIS A 154 17.49 4.26 7.75
N VAL A 155 17.53 3.17 8.52
CA VAL A 155 17.79 3.20 9.95
C VAL A 155 18.97 2.31 10.30
N ILE A 156 19.89 2.85 11.07
CA ILE A 156 20.95 2.10 11.76
C ILE A 156 20.68 2.26 13.27
N ASP A 157 20.25 1.17 13.91
CA ASP A 157 19.96 1.12 15.36
C ASP A 157 21.13 0.46 16.07
N GLU A 158 21.99 1.28 16.68
CA GLU A 158 23.18 0.85 17.41
C GLU A 158 23.01 1.03 18.93
N ARG A 159 21.77 1.08 19.42
CA ARG A 159 21.51 1.29 20.85
C ARG A 159 22.13 0.22 21.75
N GLY A 160 22.36 -0.98 21.21
CA GLY A 160 23.05 -2.06 21.92
C GLY A 160 24.56 -1.88 22.06
N SER A 161 25.20 -1.02 21.27
CA SER A 161 26.66 -0.84 21.22
C SER A 161 27.10 0.60 21.54
N SER A 162 26.61 1.59 20.79
CA SER A 162 26.93 3.01 20.97
C SER A 162 25.89 3.75 21.82
N GLY A 163 24.65 3.28 21.84
CA GLY A 163 23.53 3.94 22.51
C GLY A 163 22.68 4.83 21.58
N ASP A 164 22.98 4.80 20.28
CA ASP A 164 22.54 5.76 19.29
C ASP A 164 21.64 5.12 18.23
N VAL A 165 20.78 5.93 17.60
CA VAL A 165 20.10 5.59 16.35
C VAL A 165 20.43 6.65 15.31
N THR A 166 20.89 6.21 14.14
CA THR A 166 21.10 7.07 12.97
C THR A 166 19.98 6.85 11.96
N LEU A 167 19.31 7.94 11.57
CA LEU A 167 18.26 7.96 10.55
C LEU A 167 18.76 8.72 9.32
N THR A 168 18.63 8.11 8.15
CA THR A 168 18.92 8.77 6.88
C THR A 168 17.65 8.86 6.06
N TYR A 169 17.17 10.08 5.82
CA TYR A 169 16.04 10.37 4.95
C TYR A 169 16.55 10.68 3.54
N TRP A 170 16.17 9.84 2.58
CA TRP A 170 16.48 9.98 1.17
C TRP A 170 15.29 10.60 0.42
N LEU A 171 15.54 11.77 -0.18
CA LEU A 171 14.56 12.58 -0.89
C LEU A 171 14.85 12.50 -2.40
N TYR A 172 13.99 11.79 -3.14
CA TYR A 172 14.13 11.68 -4.59
C TYR A 172 13.36 12.79 -5.32
N ARG A 173 14.03 13.46 -6.26
CA ARG A 173 13.45 14.45 -7.17
C ARG A 173 13.88 14.11 -8.61
N PRO A 174 12.93 13.91 -9.55
CA PRO A 174 13.27 13.68 -10.95
C PRO A 174 14.21 14.74 -11.49
N THR A 175 15.18 14.36 -12.33
CA THR A 175 16.27 15.18 -12.91
C THR A 175 17.31 15.73 -11.94
N LEU A 176 17.04 15.74 -10.62
CA LEU A 176 18.01 16.13 -9.59
C LEU A 176 18.60 14.94 -8.83
N GLY A 177 17.96 13.77 -8.92
CA GLY A 177 18.41 12.55 -8.24
C GLY A 177 18.02 12.55 -6.76
N TRP A 178 18.99 12.21 -5.91
CA TRP A 178 18.79 11.92 -4.50
C TRP A 178 19.49 12.91 -3.60
N GLU A 179 18.77 13.40 -2.59
CA GLU A 179 19.30 14.19 -1.49
C GLU A 179 19.16 13.39 -0.19
N SER A 180 20.14 13.45 0.71
CA SER A 180 20.03 12.87 2.05
C SER A 180 19.92 13.93 3.14
N VAL A 181 19.13 13.61 4.16
CA VAL A 181 19.09 14.33 5.42
C VAL A 181 19.35 13.32 6.53
N VAL A 182 20.45 13.51 7.26
CA VAL A 182 20.83 12.62 8.38
C VAL A 182 20.34 13.23 9.70
N ARG A 183 19.83 12.37 10.58
CA ARG A 183 19.48 12.69 11.96
C ARG A 183 20.08 11.63 12.87
N ARG A 184 20.47 12.03 14.07
CA ARG A 184 20.91 11.13 15.14
C ARG A 184 20.03 11.35 16.36
N ALA A 185 19.79 10.27 17.09
CA ALA A 185 19.03 10.30 18.33
C ALA A 185 19.64 9.37 19.36
N THR A 186 19.51 9.73 20.63
CA THR A 186 19.88 8.86 21.75
C THR A 186 18.77 7.87 22.06
N SER A 187 19.08 6.83 22.83
CA SER A 187 18.07 5.88 23.34
C SER A 187 16.93 6.58 24.11
N GLU A 188 17.23 7.62 24.89
CA GLU A 188 16.21 8.40 25.60
C GLU A 188 15.23 9.08 24.64
N GLN A 189 15.75 9.67 23.56
CA GLN A 189 14.92 10.31 22.53
C GLN A 189 14.05 9.29 21.78
N VAL A 190 14.54 8.06 21.58
CA VAL A 190 13.74 6.97 20.99
C VAL A 190 12.55 6.62 21.87
N GLU A 191 12.77 6.45 23.18
CA GLU A 191 11.69 6.13 24.11
C GLU A 191 10.69 7.30 24.23
N ALA A 192 11.17 8.54 24.30
CA ALA A 192 10.32 9.72 24.32
C ALA A 192 9.46 9.84 23.05
N ALA A 193 9.99 9.42 21.89
CA ALA A 193 9.29 9.45 20.62
C ALA A 193 8.32 8.28 20.41
N ALA A 194 8.30 7.25 21.27
CA ALA A 194 7.49 6.05 21.08
C ALA A 194 5.98 6.32 21.03
N ALA A 195 5.52 7.40 21.70
CA ALA A 195 4.13 7.84 21.68
C ALA A 195 3.75 8.65 20.42
N THR A 196 4.71 9.01 19.56
CA THR A 196 4.46 9.82 18.35
C THR A 196 3.43 9.12 17.45
N PRO A 197 2.29 9.75 17.14
CA PRO A 197 1.28 9.17 16.25
C PRO A 197 1.86 8.86 14.88
N LEU A 198 1.46 7.74 14.30
CA LEU A 198 1.82 7.34 12.93
C LEU A 198 0.56 7.36 12.08
N LEU A 199 0.17 8.54 11.61
CA LEU A 199 -1.06 8.69 10.85
C LEU A 199 -0.78 8.46 9.37
N ASP A 200 -1.68 7.74 8.71
CA ASP A 200 -1.63 7.57 7.26
C ASP A 200 -1.68 8.91 6.52
N SER A 201 -2.24 9.97 7.11
CA SER A 201 -2.33 11.33 6.56
C SER A 201 -1.05 12.16 6.72
N ASP A 202 -0.07 11.71 7.51
CA ASP A 202 1.10 12.51 7.85
C ASP A 202 1.98 12.82 6.64
N VAL A 203 2.67 13.95 6.69
CA VAL A 203 3.46 14.48 5.58
C VAL A 203 4.90 14.70 6.05
N PRO A 204 5.92 14.19 5.35
CA PRO A 204 5.83 13.36 4.13
C PRO A 204 5.36 11.93 4.41
N VAL A 205 5.01 11.20 3.35
CA VAL A 205 4.89 9.73 3.41
C VAL A 205 6.28 9.16 3.64
N LEU A 206 6.45 8.35 4.68
CA LEU A 206 7.72 7.73 5.03
C LEU A 206 7.72 6.29 4.52
N VAL A 207 8.74 5.94 3.73
CA VAL A 207 8.88 4.61 3.11
C VAL A 207 10.14 3.94 3.67
N PRO A 208 10.01 2.86 4.46
CA PRO A 208 11.18 2.13 4.95
C PRO A 208 11.92 1.45 3.78
N LEU A 209 13.24 1.67 3.68
CA LEU A 209 14.06 1.12 2.58
C LEU A 209 14.34 -0.37 2.75
N GLU A 210 14.47 -0.84 3.99
CA GLU A 210 14.83 -2.21 4.37
C GLU A 210 13.75 -3.20 3.97
N THR A 211 12.49 -2.75 3.99
CA THR A 211 11.34 -3.57 3.59
C THR A 211 10.82 -3.20 2.20
N LEU A 212 11.53 -2.35 1.45
CA LEU A 212 11.11 -1.91 0.13
C LEU A 212 11.24 -3.06 -0.91
N PRO A 213 10.14 -3.55 -1.48
CA PRO A 213 10.20 -4.65 -2.45
C PRO A 213 10.99 -4.25 -3.70
N GLY A 214 11.94 -5.09 -4.10
CA GLY A 214 12.75 -4.85 -5.28
C GLY A 214 13.70 -3.66 -5.16
N ARG A 215 14.01 -3.18 -3.94
CA ARG A 215 14.88 -2.02 -3.64
C ARG A 215 16.04 -1.86 -4.62
N ASN A 216 16.81 -2.93 -4.88
CA ASN A 216 18.00 -2.88 -5.72
C ASN A 216 17.77 -3.14 -7.22
N HIS A 217 16.55 -3.48 -7.64
CA HIS A 217 16.22 -3.90 -9.00
C HIS A 217 15.55 -2.84 -9.86
N PHE A 218 15.32 -1.65 -9.30
CA PHE A 218 14.80 -0.52 -10.05
C PHE A 218 15.86 0.08 -10.96
N ARG A 219 15.51 0.33 -12.22
CA ARG A 219 16.36 1.09 -13.16
C ARG A 219 16.14 2.58 -12.97
N PHE A 220 17.18 3.40 -13.03
CA PHE A 220 17.07 4.86 -12.98
C PHE A 220 17.69 5.46 -14.24
N ALA A 221 17.38 6.73 -14.50
CA ALA A 221 18.11 7.49 -15.51
C ALA A 221 19.56 7.69 -15.04
N GLU A 222 20.45 7.97 -15.99
CA GLU A 222 21.83 8.33 -15.68
C GLU A 222 21.87 9.53 -14.71
N GLY A 223 22.70 9.45 -13.67
CA GLY A 223 22.80 10.48 -12.63
C GLY A 223 21.70 10.44 -11.56
N GLU A 224 20.68 9.58 -11.68
CA GLU A 224 19.61 9.42 -10.69
C GLU A 224 19.71 8.12 -9.87
N GLU A 225 20.84 7.43 -9.99
CA GLU A 225 21.11 6.19 -9.27
C GLU A 225 21.10 6.42 -7.75
N PRO A 226 20.37 5.61 -6.97
CA PRO A 226 20.30 5.78 -5.52
C PRO A 226 21.64 5.41 -4.87
N PRO A 227 22.16 6.26 -3.98
CA PRO A 227 23.43 5.99 -3.28
C PRO A 227 23.34 4.78 -2.34
N TRP A 228 22.14 4.47 -1.84
CA TRP A 228 21.88 3.33 -0.96
C TRP A 228 21.78 1.98 -1.71
N ARG A 229 21.91 1.96 -3.04
CA ARG A 229 21.76 0.74 -3.82
C ARG A 229 22.91 -0.21 -3.53
N TRP A 230 22.58 -1.48 -3.29
CA TRP A 230 23.54 -2.54 -2.97
C TRP A 230 24.27 -2.39 -1.63
N GLU A 231 23.92 -1.40 -0.82
CA GLU A 231 24.36 -1.37 0.58
C GLU A 231 23.74 -2.56 1.33
N VAL A 232 24.61 -3.46 1.78
CA VAL A 232 24.23 -4.56 2.67
C VAL A 232 24.22 -3.98 4.07
N VAL A 233 23.08 -4.07 4.76
CA VAL A 233 23.00 -3.71 6.19
C VAL A 233 23.86 -4.74 6.93
N GLY A 234 24.95 -4.26 7.56
CA GLY A 234 25.87 -5.07 8.34
C GLY A 234 25.31 -5.49 9.69
#